data_AF-A0A256ZNV9-F1
#
_entry.id   AF-A0A256ZNV9-F1
#
_cell.length_a   1.000
_cell.length_b   1.000
_cell.length_c   1.000
_cell.angle_alpha   90.00
_cell.angle_beta   90.00
_cell.angle_gamma   90.00
#
_symmetry.space_group_name_H-M   'P 1'
#
loop_
_entity.id
_entity.type
_entity.pdbx_description
1 polymer ?
#
loop_
_entity_poly.entity_id
_entity_poly.type
_entity_poly.pdbx_seq_one_letter_code
_entity_poly.pdbx_strand_id
1 'polypeptide(L)'
;MAAFSRVEDVVEAYFMLRNYLVLRNIPFRKRKMWSDIDVLAFNDKELYIAECKRGAVRDPNTVINHLIAAENFLRNTSPYREIIEKLGLKIRKMYVAEYIRKEREEIEKAGIEVRNVKEVIKDVIDMVQTSLTKEKIEGMYPSPLIRYIVLLCKTKHIRT
;
A
#
# COMPACT_ATOMS: atom_id res chain seq x y z
N MET A 1 -20.69 5.05 -6.87
CA MET A 1 -19.27 5.26 -7.20
C MET A 1 -18.46 4.95 -5.95
N ALA A 2 -17.51 4.01 -6.02
CA ALA A 2 -16.59 3.76 -4.92
C ALA A 2 -15.67 4.99 -4.77
N ALA A 3 -15.64 5.58 -3.58
CA ALA A 3 -14.73 6.67 -3.27
C ALA A 3 -13.35 6.09 -2.98
N PHE A 4 -12.49 5.99 -3.98
CA PHE A 4 -11.10 5.56 -3.78
C PHE A 4 -10.36 6.58 -2.93
N SER A 5 -9.64 6.11 -1.90
CA SER A 5 -8.74 6.96 -1.13
C SER A 5 -7.50 7.26 -1.97
N ARG A 6 -7.16 8.55 -2.13
CA ARG A 6 -5.91 8.98 -2.79
C ARG A 6 -4.66 8.34 -2.18
N VAL A 7 -4.74 7.90 -0.93
CA VAL A 7 -3.66 7.23 -0.21
C VAL A 7 -3.37 5.85 -0.80
N GLU A 8 -4.41 5.07 -1.10
CA GLU A 8 -4.26 3.74 -1.68
C GLU A 8 -3.63 3.81 -3.07
N ASP A 9 -4.00 4.79 -3.90
CA ASP A 9 -3.39 4.98 -5.23
C ASP A 9 -1.88 5.22 -5.14
N VAL A 10 -1.45 6.00 -4.14
CA VAL A 10 -0.03 6.28 -3.88
C VAL A 10 0.70 5.04 -3.38
N VAL A 11 0.08 4.27 -2.47
CA VAL A 11 0.66 3.05 -1.92
C VAL A 11 0.73 1.94 -2.97
N GLU A 12 -0.27 1.82 -3.82
CA GLU A 12 -0.27 0.93 -5.00
C GLU A 12 0.89 1.28 -5.93
N ALA A 13 1.04 2.55 -6.31
CA ALA A 13 2.15 3.00 -7.15
C ALA A 13 3.51 2.69 -6.51
N TYR A 14 3.65 2.93 -5.20
CA TYR A 14 4.86 2.62 -4.44
C TYR A 14 5.24 1.14 -4.53
N PHE A 15 4.28 0.22 -4.37
CA PHE A 15 4.55 -1.21 -4.46
C PHE A 15 4.79 -1.67 -5.91
N MET A 16 4.01 -1.19 -6.87
CA MET A 16 4.19 -1.54 -8.29
C MET A 16 5.58 -1.15 -8.80
N LEU A 17 6.07 0.04 -8.44
CA LEU A 17 7.42 0.52 -8.78
C LEU A 17 8.54 -0.34 -8.17
N ARG A 18 8.23 -1.10 -7.12
CA ARG A 18 9.14 -2.04 -6.45
C ARG A 18 8.94 -3.48 -6.93
N ASN A 19 8.28 -3.68 -8.08
CA ASN A 19 7.99 -4.97 -8.70
C ASN A 19 7.09 -5.90 -7.85
N TYR A 20 6.11 -5.33 -7.15
CA TYR A 20 5.06 -6.10 -6.51
C TYR A 20 3.84 -6.22 -7.42
N LEU A 21 3.17 -7.37 -7.39
CA LEU A 21 1.78 -7.47 -7.82
C LEU A 21 0.90 -6.84 -6.73
N VAL A 22 -0.04 -6.00 -7.11
CA VAL A 22 -0.92 -5.28 -6.17
C VAL A 22 -2.38 -5.62 -6.42
N LEU A 23 -3.12 -5.88 -5.34
CA LEU A 23 -4.57 -6.02 -5.30
C LEU A 23 -5.13 -5.03 -4.29
N ARG A 24 -6.34 -4.53 -4.54
CA ARG A 24 -6.99 -3.53 -3.68
C ARG A 24 -8.37 -3.96 -3.24
N ASN A 25 -8.79 -3.42 -2.10
CA ASN A 25 -10.13 -3.61 -1.54
C ASN A 25 -10.50 -5.10 -1.44
N ILE A 26 -9.59 -5.93 -0.94
CA ILE A 26 -9.83 -7.38 -0.83
C ILE A 26 -10.82 -7.61 0.32
N PRO A 27 -12.06 -8.05 0.04
CA PRO A 27 -13.07 -8.17 1.08
C PRO A 27 -12.79 -9.37 1.98
N PHE A 28 -12.96 -9.18 3.28
CA PHE A 28 -12.87 -10.26 4.25
C PHE A 28 -13.85 -10.07 5.42
N ARG A 29 -14.14 -11.16 6.14
CA ARG A 29 -14.97 -11.11 7.33
C ARG A 29 -14.11 -10.94 8.58
N LYS A 30 -14.28 -9.80 9.27
CA LYS A 30 -13.76 -9.57 10.62
C LYS A 30 -14.86 -9.91 11.62
N ARG A 31 -14.81 -11.11 12.19
CA ARG A 31 -15.89 -11.69 13.02
C ARG A 31 -17.22 -11.76 12.23
N LYS A 32 -18.24 -11.01 12.64
CA LYS A 32 -19.56 -10.93 11.98
C LYS A 32 -19.72 -9.70 11.06
N MET A 33 -18.67 -8.89 10.89
CA MET A 33 -18.71 -7.68 10.07
C MET A 33 -17.83 -7.85 8.82
N TRP A 34 -18.27 -7.23 7.71
CA TRP A 34 -17.44 -7.11 6.52
C TRP A 34 -16.42 -5.99 6.70
N SER A 35 -15.23 -6.22 6.16
CA SER A 35 -14.12 -5.28 6.08
C SER A 35 -13.35 -5.60 4.80
N ASP A 36 -12.37 -4.78 4.48
CA ASP A 36 -11.48 -4.94 3.35
C ASP A 36 -10.02 -4.71 3.74
N ILE A 37 -9.11 -5.33 2.98
CA ILE A 37 -7.69 -4.99 2.97
C ILE A 37 -7.54 -3.90 1.91
N ASP A 38 -7.13 -2.70 2.32
CA ASP A 38 -7.02 -1.54 1.45
C ASP A 38 -6.04 -1.83 0.29
N VAL A 39 -4.81 -2.25 0.62
CA VAL A 39 -3.79 -2.67 -0.36
C VAL A 39 -3.11 -3.97 0.08
N LEU A 40 -3.12 -4.96 -0.81
CA LEU A 40 -2.38 -6.21 -0.69
C LEU A 40 -1.33 -6.25 -1.79
N ALA A 41 -0.05 -6.25 -1.43
CA ALA A 41 1.04 -6.28 -2.39
C ALA A 41 1.93 -7.49 -2.13
N PHE A 42 2.35 -8.23 -3.17
CA PHE A 42 3.28 -9.34 -2.98
C PHE A 42 4.26 -9.51 -4.15
N ASN A 43 5.42 -10.07 -3.83
CA ASN A 43 6.43 -10.51 -4.80
C ASN A 43 6.89 -11.94 -4.46
N ASP A 44 8.06 -12.35 -4.96
CA ASP A 44 8.65 -13.67 -4.76
C ASP A 44 9.19 -13.91 -3.33
N LYS A 45 9.19 -12.90 -2.45
CA LYS A 45 9.82 -12.95 -1.11
C LYS A 45 8.87 -12.59 0.01
N GLU A 46 8.02 -11.59 -0.19
CA GLU A 46 7.18 -11.05 0.86
C GLU A 46 5.82 -10.58 0.35
N LEU A 47 4.88 -10.52 1.29
CA LEU A 47 3.53 -10.03 1.11
C LEU A 47 3.29 -8.91 2.13
N TYR A 48 2.88 -7.75 1.65
CA TYR A 48 2.48 -6.60 2.44
C TYR A 48 0.96 -6.50 2.53
N ILE A 49 0.47 -6.32 3.75
CA ILE A 49 -0.88 -5.87 4.06
C ILE A 49 -0.77 -4.41 4.47
N ALA A 50 -1.30 -3.51 3.66
CA ALA A 50 -1.23 -2.07 3.91
C ALA A 50 -2.63 -1.51 4.20
N GLU A 51 -2.74 -0.85 5.35
CA GLU A 51 -3.92 -0.08 5.78
C GLU A 51 -3.71 1.40 5.46
N CYS A 52 -4.64 2.00 4.73
CA CYS A 52 -4.57 3.36 4.21
C CYS A 52 -5.64 4.24 4.86
N LYS A 53 -5.25 5.35 5.47
CA LYS A 53 -6.19 6.29 6.10
C LYS A 53 -6.00 7.73 5.63
N ARG A 54 -7.13 8.41 5.44
CA ARG A 54 -7.16 9.85 5.12
C ARG A 54 -6.77 10.75 6.31
N GLY A 55 -6.59 10.18 7.51
CA GLY A 55 -6.18 10.94 8.68
C GLY A 55 -5.73 10.03 9.81
N ALA A 56 -5.22 10.67 10.86
CA ALA A 56 -4.76 10.00 12.07
C ALA A 56 -5.87 9.17 12.71
N VAL A 57 -5.53 7.98 13.18
CA VAL A 57 -6.43 7.17 13.99
C VAL A 57 -6.39 7.63 15.44
N ARG A 58 -7.56 7.68 16.08
CA ARG A 58 -7.65 8.07 17.49
C ARG A 58 -7.15 6.98 18.42
N ASP A 59 -7.48 5.73 18.08
CA ASP A 59 -7.09 4.52 18.80
C ASP A 59 -6.20 3.65 17.90
N PRO A 60 -4.90 3.51 18.22
CA PRO A 60 -3.96 2.66 17.48
C PRO A 60 -4.43 1.21 17.34
N ASN A 61 -5.13 0.69 18.35
CA ASN A 61 -5.63 -0.68 18.37
C ASN A 61 -6.63 -0.95 17.26
N THR A 62 -7.29 0.07 16.71
CA THR A 62 -8.18 -0.09 15.56
C THR A 62 -7.41 -0.60 14.34
N VAL A 63 -6.25 0.00 14.04
CA VAL A 63 -5.38 -0.38 12.91
C VAL A 63 -4.69 -1.71 13.19
N ILE A 64 -4.13 -1.86 14.39
CA ILE A 64 -3.43 -3.09 14.79
C ILE A 64 -4.36 -4.30 14.69
N ASN A 65 -5.57 -4.21 15.27
CA ASN A 65 -6.53 -5.31 15.25
C ASN A 65 -7.11 -5.56 13.85
N HIS A 66 -7.18 -4.55 13.00
CA HIS A 66 -7.57 -4.74 11.60
C HIS A 66 -6.49 -5.53 10.84
N LEU A 67 -5.24 -5.09 10.90
CA LEU A 67 -4.13 -5.76 10.22
C LEU A 67 -3.87 -7.19 10.73
N ILE A 68 -4.07 -7.45 12.04
CA ILE A 68 -4.03 -8.81 12.59
C ILE A 68 -5.17 -9.66 12.02
N ALA A 69 -6.39 -9.11 11.93
CA ALA A 69 -7.53 -9.83 11.38
C ALA A 69 -7.34 -10.13 9.88
N ALA A 70 -6.80 -9.17 9.12
CA ALA A 70 -6.45 -9.33 7.72
C ALA A 70 -5.39 -10.42 7.51
N GLU A 71 -4.31 -10.41 8.31
CA GLU A 71 -3.31 -11.48 8.26
C GLU A 71 -3.93 -12.85 8.55
N ASN A 72 -4.74 -12.95 9.61
CA ASN A 72 -5.42 -14.19 9.95
C ASN A 72 -6.33 -14.67 8.80
N PHE A 73 -7.04 -13.76 8.14
CA PHE A 73 -7.84 -14.11 6.97
C PHE A 73 -6.97 -14.70 5.84
N LEU A 74 -5.87 -14.04 5.48
CA LEU A 74 -4.98 -14.51 4.41
C LEU A 74 -4.34 -15.87 4.73
N ARG A 75 -3.95 -16.09 5.99
CA ARG A 75 -3.35 -17.36 6.43
C ARG A 75 -4.34 -18.53 6.45
N ASN A 76 -5.64 -18.27 6.49
CA ASN A 76 -6.65 -19.32 6.64
C ASN A 76 -7.53 -19.51 5.38
N THR A 77 -7.36 -18.68 4.35
CA THR A 77 -8.25 -18.65 3.19
C THR A 77 -7.49 -18.90 1.89
N SER A 78 -8.00 -19.82 1.06
CA SER A 78 -7.52 -20.03 -0.31
C SER A 78 -8.03 -18.91 -1.24
N PRO A 79 -7.24 -18.44 -2.23
CA PRO A 79 -5.92 -18.95 -2.63
C PRO A 79 -4.75 -18.37 -1.83
N TYR A 80 -4.98 -17.36 -0.97
CA TYR A 80 -3.91 -16.61 -0.30
C TYR A 80 -2.99 -17.50 0.55
N ARG A 81 -3.57 -18.38 1.38
CA ARG A 81 -2.82 -19.31 2.21
C ARG A 81 -1.84 -20.14 1.39
N GLU A 82 -2.33 -20.72 0.29
CA GLU A 82 -1.51 -21.59 -0.56
C GLU A 82 -0.37 -20.82 -1.22
N ILE A 83 -0.61 -19.57 -1.64
CA ILE A 83 0.43 -18.71 -2.22
C ILE A 83 1.50 -18.40 -1.16
N ILE A 84 1.08 -18.01 0.05
CA ILE A 84 1.98 -17.70 1.15
C ILE A 84 2.84 -18.91 1.52
N GLU A 85 2.24 -20.09 1.64
CA GLU A 85 2.93 -21.33 2.02
C GLU A 85 3.86 -21.84 0.90
N LYS A 86 3.38 -21.91 -0.35
CA LYS A 86 4.17 -22.44 -1.48
C LYS A 86 5.39 -21.58 -1.80
N LEU A 87 5.27 -20.26 -1.69
CA LEU A 87 6.36 -19.32 -1.96
C LEU A 87 7.15 -18.94 -0.70
N GLY A 88 6.75 -19.42 0.48
CA GLY A 88 7.41 -19.08 1.75
C GLY A 88 7.38 -17.58 2.06
N LEU A 89 6.32 -16.88 1.68
CA LEU A 89 6.27 -15.42 1.76
C LEU A 89 6.27 -14.91 3.21
N LYS A 90 7.17 -13.97 3.49
CA LYS A 90 7.13 -13.23 4.76
C LYS A 90 5.99 -12.20 4.72
N ILE A 91 5.08 -12.28 5.69
CA ILE A 91 4.02 -11.27 5.82
C ILE A 91 4.56 -10.02 6.54
N ARG A 92 4.37 -8.87 5.92
CA ARG A 92 4.67 -7.53 6.43
C ARG A 92 3.38 -6.74 6.54
N LYS A 93 3.37 -5.77 7.44
CA LYS A 93 2.23 -4.88 7.66
C LYS A 93 2.68 -3.44 7.57
N MET A 94 1.87 -2.62 6.94
CA MET A 94 2.12 -1.20 6.76
C MET A 94 0.87 -0.40 7.10
N TYR A 95 1.05 0.73 7.76
CA TYR A 95 0.03 1.73 8.00
C TYR A 95 0.45 3.04 7.34
N VAL A 96 -0.37 3.54 6.42
CA VAL A 96 -0.11 4.76 5.69
C VAL A 96 -1.24 5.76 5.92
N ALA A 97 -0.91 6.95 6.38
CA ALA A 97 -1.90 7.99 6.61
C ALA A 97 -1.45 9.39 6.15
N GLU A 98 -2.41 10.24 5.79
CA GLU A 98 -2.12 11.64 5.42
C GLU A 98 -1.47 12.41 6.57
N TYR A 99 -1.88 12.08 7.81
CA TYR A 99 -1.36 12.65 9.04
C TYR A 99 -1.23 11.56 10.10
N ILE A 100 -0.09 11.52 10.76
CA ILE A 100 0.19 10.64 11.90
C ILE A 100 0.51 11.54 13.10
N ARG A 101 -0.13 11.29 14.25
CA ARG A 101 0.14 12.01 15.50
C ARG A 101 0.99 11.14 16.43
N LYS A 102 0.50 10.88 17.65
CA LYS A 102 1.19 10.12 18.70
C LYS A 102 1.00 8.60 18.58
N GLU A 103 0.10 8.15 17.71
CA GLU A 103 -0.19 6.73 17.47
C GLU A 103 0.97 5.96 16.85
N ARG A 104 1.94 6.66 16.22
CA ARG A 104 3.07 6.05 15.51
C ARG A 104 3.79 5.00 16.36
N GLU A 105 4.19 5.39 17.58
CA GLU A 105 5.02 4.56 18.43
C GLU A 105 4.31 3.26 18.85
N GLU A 106 3.00 3.34 19.12
CA GLU A 106 2.20 2.16 19.50
C GLU A 106 2.01 1.21 18.33
N ILE A 107 1.77 1.74 17.12
CA ILE A 107 1.63 0.93 15.89
C ILE A 107 2.98 0.30 15.52
N GLU A 108 4.08 1.05 15.61
CA GLU A 108 5.43 0.54 15.33
C GLU A 108 5.87 -0.54 16.33
N LYS A 109 5.54 -0.40 17.62
CA LYS A 109 5.77 -1.45 18.64
C LYS A 109 5.04 -2.77 18.33
N ALA A 110 3.94 -2.72 17.59
CA ALA A 110 3.23 -3.91 17.10
C ALA A 110 3.86 -4.53 15.83
N GLY A 111 5.03 -4.05 15.40
CA GLY A 111 5.75 -4.57 14.23
C GLY A 111 5.16 -4.12 12.89
N ILE A 112 4.43 -3.01 12.88
CA ILE A 112 3.80 -2.44 11.68
C ILE A 112 4.63 -1.24 11.21
N GLU A 113 5.00 -1.19 9.94
CA GLU A 113 5.67 -0.03 9.35
C GLU A 113 4.70 1.16 9.28
N VAL A 114 5.08 2.32 9.81
CA VAL A 114 4.21 3.51 9.79
C VAL A 114 4.81 4.59 8.89
N ARG A 115 4.03 5.05 7.91
CA ARG A 115 4.48 6.05 6.93
C ARG A 115 3.46 7.16 6.74
N ASN A 116 3.93 8.41 6.65
CA ASN A 116 3.09 9.48 6.15
C ASN A 116 2.97 9.35 4.63
N VAL A 117 1.80 9.67 4.07
CA VAL A 117 1.58 9.66 2.59
C VAL A 117 2.63 10.50 1.86
N LYS A 118 3.03 11.65 2.43
CA LYS A 118 4.07 12.51 1.85
C LYS A 118 5.42 11.81 1.70
N GLU A 119 5.78 10.94 2.65
CA GLU A 119 7.01 10.14 2.58
C GLU A 119 6.92 9.12 1.44
N VAL A 120 5.75 8.46 1.29
CA VAL A 120 5.53 7.49 0.20
C VAL A 120 5.52 8.17 -1.17
N ILE A 121 4.90 9.36 -1.30
CA ILE A 121 4.94 10.17 -2.54
C ILE A 121 6.39 10.52 -2.91
N LYS A 122 7.20 10.92 -1.93
CA LYS A 122 8.61 11.25 -2.17
C LYS A 122 9.35 10.04 -2.73
N ASP A 123 9.22 8.87 -2.10
CA ASP A 123 9.85 7.64 -2.59
C ASP A 123 9.41 7.30 -4.02
N VAL A 124 8.11 7.46 -4.32
CA VAL A 124 7.57 7.25 -5.68
C VAL A 124 8.24 8.18 -6.69
N ILE A 125 8.36 9.48 -6.38
CA ILE A 125 9.01 10.46 -7.25
C ILE A 125 10.49 10.10 -7.45
N ASP A 126 11.20 9.76 -6.38
CA ASP A 126 12.63 9.43 -6.42
C ASP A 126 12.89 8.16 -7.25
N MET A 127 12.03 7.13 -7.12
CA MET A 127 12.08 5.91 -7.94
C MET A 127 11.84 6.21 -9.42
N VAL A 128 10.84 7.04 -9.72
CA VAL A 128 10.56 7.48 -11.09
C VAL A 128 11.76 8.20 -11.69
N GLN A 129 12.31 9.21 -11.00
CA GLN A 129 13.46 9.98 -11.47
C GLN A 129 14.70 9.10 -11.70
N THR A 130 14.90 8.10 -10.82
CA THR A 130 16.00 7.14 -10.95
C THR A 130 15.81 6.25 -12.18
N SER A 131 14.59 5.80 -12.47
CA SER A 131 14.33 4.97 -13.66
C SER A 131 14.61 5.74 -14.96
N LEU A 132 14.22 7.02 -15.04
CA LEU A 132 14.44 7.89 -16.20
C LEU A 132 15.92 8.20 -16.47
N THR A 133 16.79 8.11 -15.45
CA THR A 133 18.22 8.46 -15.57
C THR A 133 19.10 7.24 -15.81
N LYS A 134 18.68 6.05 -15.37
CA LYS A 134 19.46 4.81 -15.51
C LYS A 134 19.15 4.02 -16.78
N GLU A 135 17.93 4.10 -17.27
CA GLU A 135 17.54 3.44 -18.52
C GLU A 135 17.52 4.50 -19.63
N LYS A 136 18.34 4.32 -20.68
CA LYS A 136 18.03 4.95 -21.97
C LYS A 136 16.66 4.42 -22.34
N ILE A 137 15.63 5.26 -22.26
CA ILE A 137 14.25 4.89 -22.59
C ILE A 137 14.17 4.66 -24.10
N GLU A 138 14.68 3.51 -24.55
CA GLU A 138 14.51 3.02 -25.91
C GLU A 138 13.14 2.37 -25.98
N GLY A 139 12.18 3.15 -26.50
CA GLY A 139 10.99 2.66 -27.20
C GLY A 139 10.33 1.40 -26.64
N MET A 140 9.90 1.41 -25.38
CA MET A 140 8.99 0.40 -24.85
C MET A 140 7.71 1.06 -24.37
N TYR A 141 6.58 0.43 -24.71
CA TYR A 141 5.17 0.68 -24.34
C TYR A 141 4.93 1.66 -23.19
N PRO A 142 3.87 2.49 -23.25
CA PRO A 142 3.58 3.50 -22.23
C PRO A 142 3.65 2.87 -20.84
N SER A 143 4.77 3.14 -20.16
CA SER A 143 4.99 2.57 -18.85
C SER A 143 3.88 3.08 -17.94
N PRO A 144 3.25 2.22 -17.11
CA PRO A 144 2.36 2.67 -16.05
C PRO A 144 2.96 3.84 -15.25
N LEU A 145 4.29 3.95 -15.16
CA LEU A 145 5.02 5.11 -14.64
C LEU A 145 4.61 6.44 -15.28
N ILE A 146 4.55 6.53 -16.61
CA ILE A 146 4.17 7.78 -17.31
C ILE A 146 2.73 8.16 -16.94
N ARG A 147 1.85 7.18 -16.74
CA ARG A 147 0.47 7.41 -16.31
C ARG A 147 0.41 7.97 -14.88
N TYR A 148 1.23 7.44 -13.97
CA TYR A 148 1.37 7.96 -12.61
C TYR A 148 1.97 9.38 -12.58
N ILE A 149 3.00 9.65 -13.39
CA ILE A 149 3.57 11.00 -13.56
C ILE A 149 2.51 11.98 -14.06
N VAL A 150 1.74 11.63 -15.09
CA VAL A 150 0.68 12.49 -15.66
C VAL A 150 -0.43 12.76 -14.63
N LEU A 151 -0.82 11.77 -13.83
CA LEU A 151 -1.81 11.93 -12.76
C LEU A 151 -1.32 12.87 -11.64
N LEU A 152 -0.05 12.74 -11.22
CA LEU A 152 0.56 13.60 -10.21
C LEU A 152 0.79 15.04 -10.72
N CYS A 153 1.16 15.21 -11.99
CA CYS A 153 1.33 16.53 -12.60
C CYS A 153 0.00 17.29 -12.75
N LYS A 154 -1.12 16.59 -13.02
CA LYS A 154 -2.45 17.24 -13.11
C LYS A 154 -2.91 17.87 -11.79
N THR A 155 -2.38 17.45 -10.65
CA THR A 155 -2.68 18.09 -9.35
C THR A 155 -1.94 19.41 -9.08
N LYS A 156 -0.96 19.80 -9.91
CA LYS A 156 -0.24 21.09 -9.78
C LYS A 156 -0.60 22.15 -10.84
N HIS A 157 -1.51 21.86 -11.77
CA HIS A 157 -1.94 22.82 -12.81
C HIS A 157 -3.42 23.20 -12.73
N ILE A 158 -4.07 22.93 -11.60
CA ILE A 158 -5.39 23.49 -11.29
C ILE A 158 -5.21 24.39 -10.08
N ARG A 159 -5.30 25.71 -10.31
CA ARG A 159 -4.99 26.87 -9.45
C ARG A 159 -3.59 27.47 -9.63
N THR A 160 -3.37 28.08 -10.80
CA THR A 160 -3.10 29.53 -10.83
C THR A 160 -4.38 30.28 -10.53
#